data_AF-A0A6M4H1E3-F1
#
_entry.id   AF-A0A6M4H1E3-F1
#
_cell.length_a   1.000
_cell.length_b   1.000
_cell.length_c   1.000
_cell.angle_alpha   90.00
_cell.angle_beta   90.00
_cell.angle_gamma   90.00
#
_symmetry.space_group_name_H-M   'P 1'
#
loop_
_entity.id
_entity.type
_entity.pdbx_description
1 polymer ?
#
loop_
_entity_poly.entity_id
_entity_poly.type
_entity_poly.pdbx_seq_one_letter_code
_entity_poly.pdbx_strand_id
1 'polypeptide(L)'
;MRHYEMVFIVHPDQSEQVPAMIERYRGMVTAGNGKVHRIEDWGRRQLAYPIQKVFKAHYVLMNIEIGNETLAEIEHAFKFNDAVLRHLIVTMDEAVTGPSPMMKEEKSRNVTDGQGEAREGGKEAPAPAAAAPREQPAAAA
;
A
#
# COMPACT_ATOMS: atom_id res chain seq x y z
N MET A 1 29.98 -6.92 8.22
CA MET A 1 28.71 -6.16 8.13
C MET A 1 27.68 -6.89 8.98
N ARG A 2 26.66 -6.20 9.48
CA ARG A 2 25.62 -6.81 10.31
C ARG A 2 24.30 -6.82 9.55
N HIS A 3 23.43 -7.77 9.86
CA HIS A 3 22.10 -7.84 9.29
C HIS A 3 21.14 -7.01 10.13
N TYR A 4 20.30 -6.23 9.46
CA TYR A 4 19.28 -5.41 10.08
C TYR A 4 17.95 -5.64 9.37
N GLU A 5 16.89 -5.69 10.16
CA GLU A 5 15.52 -5.58 9.70
C GLU A 5 14.99 -4.20 10.05
N MET A 6 14.48 -3.50 9.05
CA MET A 6 14.01 -2.13 9.16
C MET A 6 12.56 -2.08 8.74
N VAL A 7 11.70 -1.65 9.65
CA VAL A 7 10.28 -1.40 9.39
C VAL A 7 10.05 0.09 9.62
N PHE A 8 9.45 0.75 8.65
CA PHE A 8 9.03 2.14 8.81
C PHE A 8 7.63 2.35 8.27
N ILE A 9 6.95 3.33 8.87
CA ILE A 9 5.61 3.74 8.48
C ILE A 9 5.62 5.16 7.95
N VAL A 10 4.97 5.36 6.81
CA VAL A 10 4.88 6.63 6.11
C VAL A 10 3.46 7.17 6.21
N HIS A 11 3.34 8.50 6.27
CA HIS A 11 2.06 9.21 6.22
C HIS A 11 1.27 8.80 4.96
N PRO A 12 -0.04 8.55 5.06
CA PRO A 12 -0.84 8.05 3.94
C PRO A 12 -0.86 8.99 2.73
N ASP A 13 -0.77 10.31 2.95
CA ASP A 13 -0.73 11.32 1.88
C ASP A 13 0.56 11.26 1.04
N GLN A 14 1.63 10.67 1.58
CA GLN A 14 2.92 10.51 0.88
C GLN A 14 3.11 9.09 0.32
N SER A 15 2.04 8.29 0.27
CA SER A 15 2.06 6.90 -0.21
C SER A 15 2.63 6.77 -1.64
N GLU A 16 2.34 7.73 -2.53
CA GLU A 16 2.85 7.73 -3.91
C GLU A 16 4.37 7.95 -3.99
N GLN A 17 4.97 8.54 -2.97
CA GLN A 17 6.42 8.82 -2.91
C GLN A 17 7.22 7.64 -2.34
N VAL A 18 6.55 6.66 -1.76
CA VAL A 18 7.19 5.49 -1.11
C VAL A 18 8.14 4.75 -2.05
N PRO A 19 7.80 4.45 -3.32
CA PRO A 19 8.72 3.77 -4.23
C PRO A 19 10.03 4.55 -4.45
N ALA A 20 9.94 5.88 -4.58
CA ALA A 20 11.11 6.74 -4.74
C ALA A 20 11.97 6.79 -3.47
N MET A 21 11.33 6.79 -2.29
CA MET A 21 12.02 6.71 -1.00
C MET A 21 12.78 5.38 -0.85
N ILE A 22 12.14 4.26 -1.21
CA ILE A 22 12.76 2.93 -1.19
C ILE A 22 14.02 2.91 -2.05
N GLU A 23 13.94 3.41 -3.28
CA GLU A 23 15.09 3.41 -4.19
C GLU A 23 16.22 4.32 -3.68
N ARG A 24 15.87 5.45 -3.03
CA ARG A 24 16.85 6.32 -2.37
C ARG A 24 17.60 5.60 -1.25
N TYR A 25 16.89 4.91 -0.37
CA TYR A 25 17.50 4.17 0.74
C TYR A 25 18.31 2.97 0.24
N ARG A 26 17.84 2.29 -0.82
CA ARG A 26 18.61 1.26 -1.52
C ARG A 26 19.92 1.83 -2.05
N GLY A 27 19.89 3.01 -2.67
CA GLY A 27 21.08 3.71 -3.16
C GLY A 27 22.09 3.99 -2.04
N MET A 28 21.64 4.48 -0.89
CA MET A 28 22.51 4.70 0.29
C MET A 28 23.15 3.39 0.77
N VAL A 29 22.37 2.31 0.84
CA VAL A 29 22.87 0.98 1.24
C VAL A 29 23.96 0.50 0.28
N THR A 30 23.73 0.62 -1.04
CA THR A 30 24.71 0.21 -2.05
C THR A 30 25.96 1.08 -2.06
N ALA A 31 25.83 2.38 -1.78
CA ALA A 31 26.96 3.30 -1.69
C ALA A 31 27.87 2.97 -0.50
N GLY A 32 27.30 2.50 0.61
CA GLY A 32 28.01 1.97 1.77
C GLY A 32 28.52 0.54 1.62
N ASN A 33 28.60 0.00 0.39
CA ASN A 33 28.97 -1.39 0.09
C ASN A 33 28.09 -2.46 0.77
N GLY A 34 26.88 -2.09 1.19
CA GLY A 34 25.89 -2.98 1.77
C GLY A 34 25.06 -3.74 0.74
N LYS A 35 24.30 -4.74 1.22
CA LYS A 35 23.40 -5.55 0.39
C LYS A 35 21.97 -5.42 0.89
N VAL A 36 21.03 -5.38 -0.04
CA VAL A 36 19.60 -5.47 0.26
C VAL A 36 19.12 -6.88 -0.07
N HIS A 37 18.63 -7.59 0.94
CA HIS A 37 18.19 -8.99 0.84
C HIS A 37 16.71 -9.10 0.50
N ARG A 38 15.89 -8.25 1.12
CA ARG A 38 14.43 -8.28 0.99
C ARG A 38 13.87 -6.86 1.06
N ILE A 39 12.93 -6.56 0.19
CA ILE A 39 12.12 -5.34 0.22
C ILE A 39 10.68 -5.80 0.09
N GLU A 40 9.82 -5.40 1.01
CA GLU A 40 8.39 -5.64 0.93
C GLU A 40 7.65 -4.33 1.18
N ASP A 41 6.78 -3.99 0.23
CA ASP A 41 5.76 -2.98 0.42
C ASP A 41 4.49 -3.70 0.89
N TRP A 42 3.98 -3.32 2.07
CA TRP A 42 2.73 -3.86 2.63
C TRP A 42 1.53 -2.94 2.41
N GLY A 43 1.72 -1.87 1.65
CA GLY A 43 0.71 -0.88 1.33
C GLY A 43 0.16 -0.15 2.55
N ARG A 44 -1.05 0.39 2.38
CA ARG A 44 -1.77 1.16 3.39
C ARG A 44 -2.52 0.25 4.34
N ARG A 45 -2.26 0.37 5.64
CA ARG A 45 -2.90 -0.45 6.68
C ARG A 45 -3.45 0.43 7.80
N GLN A 46 -4.54 -0.03 8.41
CA GLN A 46 -5.14 0.61 9.57
C GLN A 46 -4.24 0.44 10.80
N LEU A 47 -3.94 1.54 11.48
CA LEU A 47 -3.20 1.54 12.75
C LEU A 47 -4.09 1.09 13.90
N ALA A 48 -3.52 0.38 14.87
CA ALA A 48 -4.23 -0.03 16.09
C ALA A 48 -4.65 1.16 16.97
N TYR A 49 -3.90 2.26 16.89
CA TYR A 49 -4.18 3.52 17.58
C TYR A 49 -3.66 4.69 16.73
N PRO A 50 -4.23 5.90 16.90
CA PRO A 50 -3.80 7.04 16.10
C PRO A 50 -2.39 7.50 16.48
N ILE A 51 -1.55 7.72 15.47
CA ILE A 51 -0.23 8.34 15.61
C ILE A 51 -0.30 9.69 14.93
N GLN A 52 -0.01 10.78 15.65
CA GLN A 52 -0.13 12.15 15.09
C GLN A 52 -1.51 12.44 14.44
N LYS A 53 -2.59 11.89 15.01
CA LYS A 53 -3.99 11.96 14.50
C LYS A 53 -4.25 11.20 13.20
N VAL A 54 -3.30 10.37 12.75
CA VAL A 54 -3.43 9.53 11.56
C VAL A 54 -3.90 8.13 11.98
N PHE A 55 -4.84 7.56 11.23
CA PHE A 55 -5.41 6.23 11.48
C PHE A 55 -4.96 5.15 10.48
N LYS A 56 -4.41 5.55 9.33
CA LYS A 56 -3.90 4.64 8.30
C LYS A 56 -2.47 5.04 7.96
N ALA A 57 -1.56 4.10 7.80
CA ALA A 57 -0.19 4.39 7.40
C ALA A 57 0.26 3.41 6.33
N HIS A 58 1.24 3.82 5.54
CA HIS A 58 1.87 2.97 4.54
C HIS A 58 3.06 2.25 5.16
N TYR A 59 3.06 0.92 5.12
CA TYR A 59 4.09 0.10 5.76
C TYR A 59 5.11 -0.40 4.75
N VAL A 60 6.39 -0.27 5.11
CA VAL A 60 7.50 -0.81 4.32
C VAL A 60 8.43 -1.60 5.23
N LEU A 61 8.84 -2.76 4.73
CA LEU A 61 9.83 -3.64 5.33
C LEU A 61 11.06 -3.71 4.43
N MET A 62 12.24 -3.62 5.03
CA MET A 62 13.50 -3.78 4.34
C MET A 62 14.47 -4.60 5.19
N ASN A 63 15.05 -5.66 4.62
CA ASN A 63 16.15 -6.40 5.24
C ASN A 63 17.45 -6.07 4.50
N ILE A 64 18.42 -5.57 5.25
CA ILE A 64 19.68 -5.09 4.72
C ILE A 64 20.86 -5.66 5.50
N GLU A 65 22.00 -5.67 4.85
CA GLU A 65 23.29 -5.97 5.41
C GLU A 65 24.18 -4.75 5.20
N ILE A 66 24.54 -4.06 6.27
CA ILE A 66 25.29 -2.80 6.22
C ILE A 66 26.33 -2.70 7.34
N GLY A 67 27.24 -1.74 7.19
CA GLY A 67 28.10 -1.26 8.27
C GLY A 67 27.38 -0.31 9.23
N ASN A 68 28.00 -0.03 10.38
CA ASN A 68 27.43 0.84 11.40
C ASN A 68 27.36 2.32 10.97
N GLU A 69 28.29 2.78 10.12
CA GLU A 69 28.32 4.17 9.64
C GLU A 69 27.10 4.46 8.75
N THR A 70 26.86 3.62 7.75
CA THR A 70 25.67 3.70 6.88
C THR A 70 24.36 3.55 7.66
N LEU A 71 24.36 2.78 8.76
CA LEU A 71 23.18 2.66 9.62
C LEU A 71 22.83 4.00 10.27
N ALA A 72 23.83 4.71 10.81
CA ALA A 72 23.63 6.01 11.44
C ALA A 72 23.13 7.05 10.43
N GLU A 73 23.62 7.02 9.18
CA GLU A 73 23.14 7.87 8.11
C GLU A 73 21.66 7.62 7.77
N ILE A 74 21.25 6.35 7.69
CA ILE A 74 19.85 6.00 7.41
C ILE A 74 18.95 6.39 8.58
N GLU A 75 19.38 6.18 9.82
CA GLU A 75 18.65 6.60 11.02
C GLU A 75 18.46 8.13 11.05
N HIS A 76 19.52 8.88 10.72
CA HIS A 76 19.43 10.33 10.53
C HIS A 76 18.43 10.68 9.41
N ALA A 77 18.52 10.03 8.26
CA ALA A 77 17.62 10.28 7.14
C ALA A 77 16.13 10.03 7.48
N PHE A 78 15.83 9.05 8.34
CA PHE A 78 14.46 8.85 8.84
C PHE A 78 14.04 9.94 9.82
N LYS A 79 14.94 10.37 10.70
CA LYS A 79 14.63 11.41 11.69
C LYS A 79 14.31 12.77 11.07
N PHE A 80 14.97 13.11 9.95
CA PHE A 80 14.76 14.37 9.24
C PHE A 80 13.69 14.29 8.15
N ASN A 81 13.07 13.12 7.93
CA ASN A 81 12.02 12.96 6.96
C ASN A 81 10.64 13.00 7.65
N ASP A 82 9.96 14.13 7.52
CA ASP A 82 8.63 14.36 8.10
C ASP A 82 7.56 13.40 7.56
N ALA A 83 7.80 12.77 6.39
CA ALA A 83 6.89 11.76 5.86
C ALA A 83 6.90 10.46 6.69
N VAL A 84 7.99 10.18 7.40
CA VAL A 84 8.15 8.96 8.21
C VAL A 84 7.62 9.21 9.62
N LEU A 85 6.51 8.54 9.96
CA LEU A 85 5.86 8.69 11.27
C LEU A 85 6.63 7.96 12.38
N ARG A 86 7.15 6.77 12.07
CA ARG A 86 7.91 5.93 12.99
C ARG A 86 8.75 4.93 12.20
N HIS A 87 9.91 4.61 12.73
CA HIS A 87 10.77 3.53 12.25
C HIS A 87 11.17 2.63 13.41
N LEU A 88 11.47 1.38 13.10
CA LEU A 88 12.03 0.39 14.00
C LEU A 88 13.15 -0.33 13.27
N ILE A 89 14.32 -0.40 13.90
CA ILE A 89 15.49 -1.09 13.40
C ILE A 89 15.82 -2.20 14.39
N VAL A 90 15.92 -3.43 13.89
CA VAL A 90 16.22 -4.62 14.69
C VAL A 90 17.48 -5.27 14.14
N THR A 91 18.41 -5.61 15.02
CA THR A 91 19.58 -6.44 14.67
C THR A 91 19.15 -7.88 14.43
N MET A 92 19.58 -8.46 13.32
CA MET A 92 19.33 -9.85 12.98
C MET A 92 20.64 -10.63 12.97
N ASP A 93 20.57 -11.91 13.37
CA ASP A 93 21.72 -12.81 13.33
C ASP A 93 22.02 -13.30 11.90
N GLU A 94 20.98 -13.44 11.06
CA GLU A 94 21.08 -13.96 9.70
C GLU A 94 20.33 -13.11 8.66
N ALA A 95 20.68 -13.30 7.39
CA ALA A 95 19.98 -12.68 6.27
C ALA A 95 18.61 -13.33 6.02
N VAL A 96 17.54 -12.66 6.44
CA VAL A 96 16.18 -13.12 6.17
C VAL A 96 15.78 -12.77 4.73
N THR A 97 15.66 -13.80 3.88
CA THR A 97 15.30 -13.67 2.46
C THR A 97 13.89 -14.18 2.13
N GLY A 98 13.25 -14.93 3.03
CA GLY A 98 11.91 -15.49 2.82
C GLY A 98 10.81 -14.41 2.89
N PRO A 99 9.63 -14.62 2.29
CA PRO A 99 8.53 -13.66 2.35
C PRO A 99 7.93 -13.58 3.75
N SER A 100 7.61 -12.37 4.21
CA SER A 100 6.99 -12.17 5.53
C SER A 100 5.54 -12.70 5.57
N PRO A 101 5.03 -13.05 6.77
CA PRO A 101 3.62 -13.42 6.95
C PRO A 101 2.65 -12.32 6.49
N MET A 102 3.04 -11.05 6.60
CA MET A 102 2.21 -9.91 6.23
C MET A 102 1.94 -9.85 4.72
N MET A 103 2.93 -10.18 3.88
CA MET A 103 2.74 -10.25 2.43
C MET A 103 1.89 -11.47 2.01
N LYS A 104 1.90 -12.54 2.81
CA LYS A 104 1.03 -13.72 2.59
C LYS A 104 -0.44 -13.40 2.88
N GLU A 105 -0.73 -12.65 3.93
CA GLU A 105 -2.09 -12.24 4.27
C GLU A 105 -2.69 -11.24 3.28
N GLU A 106 -1.89 -10.31 2.74
CA GLU A 106 -2.37 -9.32 1.77
C GLU A 106 -2.86 -9.97 0.48
N LYS A 107 -2.14 -10.98 -0.05
CA LYS A 107 -2.61 -11.78 -1.19
C LYS A 107 -3.95 -12.46 -0.92
N SER A 108 -4.21 -12.90 0.31
CA SER A 108 -5.49 -13.51 0.68
C SER A 108 -6.62 -12.47 0.81
N ARG A 109 -6.34 -11.25 1.26
CA ARG A 109 -7.33 -10.18 1.41
C ARG A 109 -7.68 -9.49 0.08
N ASN A 110 -6.70 -9.27 -0.79
CA ASN A 110 -6.93 -8.61 -2.09
C ASN A 110 -7.77 -9.47 -3.05
N VAL A 111 -7.78 -10.80 -2.88
CA VAL A 111 -8.66 -11.72 -3.63
C VAL A 111 -10.14 -11.55 -3.25
N THR A 112 -10.45 -11.02 -2.06
CA THR A 112 -11.83 -10.87 -1.57
C THR A 112 -12.43 -9.49 -1.86
N ASP A 113 -11.60 -8.46 -2.05
CA ASP A 113 -12.05 -7.06 -2.21
C ASP A 113 -12.23 -6.62 -3.69
N GLY A 114 -11.67 -7.37 -4.65
CA GLY A 114 -11.72 -7.06 -6.09
C GLY A 114 -13.07 -7.25 -6.80
N GLN A 115 -14.19 -7.37 -6.07
CA GLN A 115 -15.53 -7.56 -6.64
C GLN A 115 -16.51 -6.41 -6.36
N GLY A 116 -16.04 -5.32 -5.73
CA GLY A 116 -16.89 -4.19 -5.32
C GLY A 116 -17.05 -3.04 -6.33
N GLU A 117 -16.13 -2.86 -7.28
CA GLU A 117 -16.13 -1.68 -8.17
C GLU A 117 -16.27 -2.07 -9.65
N ALA A 118 -17.46 -2.55 -10.06
CA ALA A 118 -17.82 -2.67 -11.48
C ALA A 118 -19.35 -2.65 -11.72
N ARG A 119 -20.14 -1.96 -10.90
CA ARG A 119 -21.60 -1.82 -11.15
C ARG A 119 -22.15 -0.44 -10.80
N GLU A 120 -21.63 0.60 -11.43
CA GLU A 120 -22.42 1.81 -11.68
C GLU A 120 -22.13 2.30 -13.10
N GLY A 121 -23.07 2.05 -14.00
CA GLY A 121 -22.94 2.42 -15.41
C GLY A 121 -23.88 1.63 -16.32
N GLY A 122 -25.16 2.00 -16.32
CA GLY A 122 -26.07 1.70 -17.42
C GLY A 122 -27.22 0.74 -17.11
N LYS A 123 -28.38 1.29 -16.77
CA LYS A 123 -29.69 0.73 -17.15
C LYS A 123 -30.65 1.87 -17.47
N GLU A 124 -30.55 2.39 -18.70
CA GLU A 124 -31.70 2.99 -19.35
C GLU A 124 -32.68 1.85 -19.64
N ALA A 125 -33.88 1.95 -19.07
CA ALA A 125 -34.88 0.90 -19.07
C ALA A 125 -35.59 0.83 -20.43
N PRO A 126 -35.76 -0.36 -21.04
CA PRO A 126 -36.76 -0.55 -22.08
C PRO A 126 -38.12 -0.81 -21.39
N ALA A 127 -39.11 0.02 -21.70
CA ALA A 127 -40.50 -0.16 -21.23
C ALA A 127 -41.16 -1.38 -21.90
N PRO A 128 -41.94 -2.20 -21.17
CA PRO A 128 -42.62 -3.37 -21.75
C PRO A 128 -44.01 -3.01 -22.31
N ALA A 129 -44.38 -3.74 -23.36
CA ALA A 129 -45.63 -3.65 -24.12
C ALA A 129 -46.84 -4.30 -23.42
N ALA A 130 -48.06 -3.77 -23.64
CA ALA A 130 -49.30 -4.58 -23.67
C ALA A 130 -50.54 -3.82 -24.23
N ALA A 131 -51.16 -4.46 -25.25
CA ALA A 131 -52.60 -4.63 -25.53
C ALA A 131 -53.52 -3.46 -25.99
N ALA A 132 -54.11 -3.65 -27.18
CA ALA A 132 -55.23 -2.91 -27.78
C ALA A 132 -56.60 -3.30 -27.15
N PRO A 133 -57.70 -2.55 -27.41
CA PRO A 133 -58.58 -2.90 -28.54
C PRO A 133 -59.25 -1.71 -29.28
N ARG A 134 -59.80 -2.03 -30.46
CA ARG A 134 -60.66 -1.20 -31.34
C ARG A 134 -62.04 -0.93 -30.70
N GLU A 135 -62.63 0.25 -30.95
CA GLU A 135 -63.93 0.41 -31.67
C GLU A 135 -64.35 1.90 -31.78
N GLN A 136 -64.97 2.22 -32.92
CA GLN A 136 -65.58 3.50 -33.37
C GLN A 136 -66.99 3.67 -32.71
N PRO A 137 -67.69 4.84 -32.75
CA PRO A 137 -68.13 5.47 -34.01
C PRO A 137 -68.41 7.00 -34.04
N ALA A 138 -68.57 7.48 -35.29
CA ALA A 138 -69.54 8.44 -35.84
C ALA A 138 -69.62 9.93 -35.42
N ALA A 139 -69.57 10.78 -36.47
CA ALA A 139 -70.59 11.76 -36.89
C ALA A 139 -70.24 13.26 -36.84
N ALA A 140 -70.36 13.89 -38.03
CA ALA A 140 -70.88 15.24 -38.35
C ALA A 140 -70.10 16.46 -37.83
N ALA A 141 -69.87 17.54 -38.58
CA ALA A 141 -70.46 18.07 -39.82
C ALA A 141 -69.44 18.93 -40.56
#